data_AF-A0A975FIS1-F1
#
_entry.id   AF-A0A975FIS1-F1
#
_cell.length_a   1.000
_cell.length_b   1.000
_cell.length_c   1.000
_cell.angle_alpha   90.00
_cell.angle_beta   90.00
_cell.angle_gamma   90.00
#
_symmetry.space_group_name_H-M   'P 1'
#
loop_
_entity.id
_entity.type
_entity.pdbx_description
1 polymer ?
#
loop_
_entity_poly.entity_id
_entity_poly.type
_entity_poly.pdbx_seq_one_letter_code
_entity_poly.pdbx_strand_id
1 'polypeptide(L)' 'MINLWGFLFFFIGILVGAVITFFFFKKYLTKNPPITEKQIKMMFKHMGRNPSEKQVKQIMSNITNQK' A
#
# COMPACT_ATOMS: atom_id res chain seq x y z
N MET A 1 -35.01 -17.60 19.54
CA MET A 1 -34.72 -16.16 19.72
C MET A 1 -33.31 -15.92 19.23
N ILE A 2 -33.10 -14.98 18.30
CA ILE A 2 -31.76 -14.63 17.83
C ILE A 2 -31.06 -13.87 18.98
N ASN A 3 -29.85 -14.27 19.35
CA ASN A 3 -29.14 -13.68 20.47
C ASN A 3 -28.50 -12.37 20.00
N LEU A 4 -29.07 -11.23 20.38
CA LEU A 4 -28.60 -9.88 19.97
C LEU A 4 -27.11 -9.64 20.30
N TRP A 5 -26.60 -10.31 21.34
CA TRP A 5 -25.19 -10.34 21.73
C TRP A 5 -24.24 -10.92 20.67
N GLY A 6 -24.70 -11.87 19.86
CA GLY A 6 -23.88 -12.46 18.79
C GLY A 6 -23.55 -11.47 17.68
N PHE A 7 -24.51 -10.61 17.32
CA PHE A 7 -24.29 -9.54 16.35
C PHE A 7 -23.29 -8.50 16.85
N LEU A 8 -23.35 -8.15 18.14
CA LEU A 8 -22.43 -7.19 18.73
C LEU A 8 -20.97 -7.66 18.64
N PHE A 9 -20.69 -8.92 19.02
CA PHE A 9 -19.36 -9.49 18.88
C PHE A 9 -18.90 -9.64 17.43
N PHE A 10 -19.82 -9.93 16.51
CA PHE A 10 -19.52 -10.00 15.08
C PHE A 10 -19.01 -8.65 14.55
N PHE A 11 -19.69 -7.55 14.87
CA PHE A 11 -19.26 -6.21 14.48
C PHE A 11 -17.94 -5.80 15.15
N ILE A 12 -17.73 -6.12 16.42
CA ILE A 12 -16.46 -5.88 17.12
C ILE A 12 -15.32 -6.67 16.43
N GLY A 13 -15.55 -7.93 16.07
CA GLY A 13 -14.55 -8.78 15.41
C GLY A 13 -14.13 -8.22 14.04
N ILE A 14 -15.09 -7.73 13.25
CA ILE A 14 -14.81 -7.07 11.96
C ILE A 14 -13.99 -5.79 12.17
N LEU A 15 -14.37 -4.95 13.13
CA LEU A 15 -13.68 -3.69 13.39
C LEU A 15 -12.22 -3.94 13.80
N VAL A 16 -11.99 -4.87 14.73
CA VAL A 16 -10.65 -5.24 15.20
C VAL A 16 -9.84 -5.89 14.08
N GLY A 17 -10.44 -6.81 13.32
CA GLY A 17 -9.78 -7.48 12.19
C GLY A 17 -9.38 -6.49 11.08
N ALA A 18 -10.21 -5.50 10.78
CA ALA A 18 -9.90 -4.46 9.80
C ALA A 18 -8.73 -3.58 10.25
N VAL A 19 -8.72 -3.14 11.51
CA VAL A 19 -7.62 -2.32 12.06
C VAL A 19 -6.31 -3.09 12.04
N ILE A 20 -6.29 -4.34 12.53
CA ILE A 20 -5.09 -5.16 12.54
C ILE A 20 -4.56 -5.37 11.12
N THR A 21 -5.43 -5.80 10.20
CA THR A 21 -5.06 -6.03 8.79
C THR A 21 -4.50 -4.77 8.15
N PHE A 22 -5.11 -3.62 8.39
CA PHE A 22 -4.65 -2.34 7.86
C PHE A 22 -3.23 -1.98 8.34
N PHE A 23 -2.96 -2.10 9.64
CA PHE A 23 -1.63 -1.82 10.20
C PHE A 23 -0.57 -2.80 9.68
N PHE A 24 -0.90 -4.09 9.59
CA PHE A 24 0.01 -5.08 9.02
C PHE A 24 0.28 -4.82 7.55
N PHE A 25 -0.75 -4.50 6.76
CA PHE A 25 -0.62 -4.21 5.34
C PHE A 25 0.22 -2.96 5.08
N LYS A 26 0.00 -1.89 5.87
CA LYS A 26 0.85 -0.68 5.82
C LYS A 26 2.32 -1.04 6.05
N LYS A 27 2.62 -1.82 7.10
CA LYS A 27 3.99 -2.25 7.41
C LYS A 27 4.59 -3.14 6.32
N TYR A 28 3.77 -3.99 5.68
CA TYR A 28 4.21 -4.84 4.57
C TYR A 28 4.61 -4.02 3.35
N LEU A 29 3.78 -3.05 2.94
CA LEU A 29 4.05 -2.18 1.78
C LEU A 29 5.29 -1.29 1.97
N THR A 30 5.57 -0.84 3.19
CA THR A 30 6.80 -0.08 3.46
C THR A 30 8.05 -0.95 3.31
N LYS A 31 7.97 -2.24 3.68
CA LYS A 31 9.09 -3.19 3.53
C LYS A 31 9.25 -3.70 2.10
N ASN A 32 8.14 -3.87 1.39
CA ASN A 32 8.08 -4.35 0.01
C ASN A 32 7.36 -3.31 -0.84
N PRO A 33 8.06 -2.25 -1.29
CA PRO A 33 7.43 -1.19 -2.07
C PRO A 33 6.80 -1.77 -3.34
N PRO A 34 5.60 -1.29 -3.73
CA PRO A 34 4.85 -1.88 -4.85
C PRO A 34 5.51 -1.63 -6.21
N ILE A 35 6.42 -0.66 -6.30
CA ILE A 35 7.06 -0.23 -7.53
C ILE A 35 8.56 -0.07 -7.28
N THR A 36 9.38 -0.55 -8.20
CA THR A 36 10.85 -0.46 -8.21
C THR A 36 11.34 0.58 -9.23
N GLU A 37 12.58 1.05 -9.11
CA GLU A 37 13.20 1.97 -10.08
C GLU A 37 13.16 1.44 -11.52
N LYS A 38 13.35 0.12 -11.71
CA LYS A 38 13.27 -0.53 -13.02
C LYS A 38 11.86 -0.39 -13.61
N GLN A 39 10.83 -0.59 -12.80
CA GLN A 39 9.43 -0.40 -13.24
C GLN A 39 9.14 1.05 -13.59
N ILE A 40 9.63 2.01 -12.80
CA ILE A 40 9.54 3.43 -13.12
C ILE A 40 10.22 3.72 -14.47
N LYS A 41 11.43 3.20 -14.69
CA LYS A 41 12.14 3.33 -15.97
C LYS A 41 11.34 2.73 -17.14
N MET A 42 10.72 1.56 -16.95
CA MET A 42 9.86 0.95 -17.96
C MET A 42 8.62 1.82 -18.24
N MET A 43 7.97 2.38 -17.21
CA MET A 43 6.85 3.30 -17.39
C MET A 43 7.23 4.52 -18.25
N PHE A 44 8.38 5.13 -17.98
CA PHE A 44 8.86 6.25 -18.80
C PHE A 44 9.16 5.82 -20.24
N LYS A 45 9.79 4.67 -20.44
CA LYS A 45 10.04 4.12 -21.78
C LYS A 45 8.75 3.87 -22.56
N HIS A 46 7.69 3.40 -21.91
CA HIS A 46 6.37 3.25 -22.54
C HIS A 46 5.76 4.59 -22.98
N MET A 47 6.12 5.68 -22.31
CA MET A 47 5.71 7.03 -22.71
C MET A 47 6.65 7.66 -23.77
N GLY A 48 7.60 6.89 -24.34
CA GLY A 48 8.60 7.41 -25.27
C GLY A 48 9.62 8.35 -24.63
N ARG A 49 9.72 8.35 -23.29
CA ARG A 49 10.63 9.23 -22.53
C ARG A 49 11.77 8.40 -21.94
N ASN A 50 13.00 8.90 -22.09
CA ASN A 50 14.14 8.37 -21.35
C ASN A 50 14.29 9.15 -20.04
N PRO A 51 14.01 8.55 -18.87
CA PRO A 51 14.05 9.27 -17.60
C PRO A 51 15.48 9.46 -17.12
N SER A 52 15.75 10.59 -16.46
CA SER A 52 16.99 10.79 -15.72
C SER A 52 16.97 10.01 -14.40
N GLU A 53 18.11 9.49 -13.94
CA GLU A 53 18.25 8.81 -12.64
C GLU A 53 17.72 9.67 -11.47
N LYS A 54 17.91 10.99 -11.55
CA LYS A 54 17.37 11.94 -10.55
C LYS A 54 15.84 11.94 -10.51
N GLN A 55 15.20 11.91 -11.69
CA GLN A 55 13.74 11.87 -11.80
C GLN A 55 13.19 10.53 -11.30
N VAL A 56 13.84 9.41 -11.63
CA VAL A 56 13.46 8.09 -11.14
C VAL A 56 13.52 8.05 -9.61
N LYS A 57 14.61 8.55 -9.02
CA LYS A 57 14.79 8.60 -7.56
C LYS A 57 13.76 9.52 -6.88
N GLN A 58 13.43 10.65 -7.48
CA GLN A 58 12.40 11.56 -6.98
C GLN A 58 11.03 10.87 -6.96
N ILE A 59 10.64 10.21 -8.06
CA ILE A 59 9.38 9.46 -8.15
C ILE A 59 9.36 8.30 -7.15
N MET A 60 10.44 7.52 -7.06
CA MET A 60 10.57 6.42 -6.10
C MET A 60 10.38 6.91 -4.67
N SER A 61 11.01 8.04 -4.32
CA SER A 61 10.86 8.64 -3.00
C SER A 61 9.43 9.11 -2.71
N ASN A 62 8.70 9.63 -3.71
CA ASN A 62 7.30 10.01 -3.55
C ASN A 62 6.37 8.79 -3.34
N ILE A 63 6.70 7.65 -3.93
CA ILE A 63 5.92 6.40 -3.77
C ILE A 63 6.16 5.78 -2.39
N THR A 64 7.41 5.79 -1.91
CA THR A 64 7.77 5.21 -0.60
C THR A 64 7.44 6.13 0.58
N ASN A 65 7.52 7.45 0.40
CA ASN A 65 7.29 8.44 1.46
C ASN A 65 5.82 8.91 1.58
N GLN A 66 4.85 8.15 1.06
CA GLN A 66 3.44 8.41 1.39
C GLN A 66 3.19 8.00 2.85
N LYS A 67 3.35 8.98 3.75
CA LYS A 67 3.18 8.86 5.19
C LYS A 67 1.71 8.61 5.56
#